data_AF-A0A4P5UC98-F1
#
_entry.id   AF-A0A4P5UC98-F1
#
_cell.length_a   1.000
_cell.length_b   1.000
_cell.length_c   1.000
_cell.angle_alpha   90.00
_cell.angle_beta   90.00
_cell.angle_gamma   90.00
#
_symmetry.space_group_name_H-M   'P 1'
#
loop_
_entity.id
_entity.type
_entity.pdbx_description
1 polymer ?
#
loop_
_entity_poly.entity_id
_entity_poly.type
_entity_poly.pdbx_seq_one_letter_code
_entity_poly.pdbx_strand_id
1 'polypeptide(L)'
;MAGQLKEAKWLIKNVRQSFDTTLRVSCAIVECQRQFLEHGAVAMRPLVLHEIADELELHEFTISRVTTRKFMRTPRGTFELKYYLVVTLRPIPVEHAQLQQLEP
;
A
#
# COMPACT_ATOMS: atom_id res chain seq x y z
N MET A 1 19.73 26.45 21.94
CA MET A 1 19.83 26.63 20.47
C MET A 1 20.29 25.36 19.72
N ALA A 2 21.25 24.56 20.20
CA ALA A 2 21.70 23.35 19.49
C ALA A 2 20.62 22.23 19.35
N GLY A 3 19.67 22.13 20.29
CA GLY A 3 18.55 21.16 20.23
C GLY A 3 17.55 21.48 19.11
N GLN A 4 17.10 22.73 19.01
CA GLN A 4 16.17 23.20 17.98
C GLN A 4 16.73 23.00 16.56
N LEU A 5 18.04 23.17 16.36
CA LEU A 5 18.67 22.89 15.07
C LEU A 5 18.67 21.39 14.72
N LYS A 6 18.86 20.51 15.71
CA LYS A 6 18.78 19.06 15.51
C LYS A 6 17.35 18.62 15.18
N GLU A 7 16.36 19.16 15.89
CA GLU A 7 14.94 18.90 15.65
C GLU A 7 14.51 19.38 14.25
N ALA A 8 14.92 20.59 13.85
CA ALA A 8 14.64 21.11 12.52
C ALA A 8 15.22 20.21 11.42
N LYS A 9 16.47 19.74 11.58
CA LYS A 9 17.10 18.80 10.64
C LYS A 9 16.37 17.45 10.59
N TRP A 10 15.96 16.93 11.74
CA TRP A 10 15.19 15.69 11.83
C TRP A 10 13.84 15.82 11.13
N LEU A 11 13.12 16.93 11.35
CA LEU A 11 11.85 17.20 10.69
C LEU A 11 11.99 17.22 9.17
N ILE A 12 12.98 17.94 8.64
CA ILE A 12 13.24 17.98 7.19
C ILE A 12 13.52 16.58 6.65
N LYS A 13 14.31 15.76 7.37
CA LYS A 13 14.59 14.38 6.97
C LYS A 13 13.32 13.56 6.89
N ASN A 14 12.44 13.62 7.89
CA ASN A 14 11.18 12.87 7.89
C ASN A 14 10.24 13.29 6.76
N VAL A 15 10.14 14.60 6.51
CA VAL A 15 9.34 15.12 5.40
C VAL A 15 9.84 14.53 4.08
N ARG A 16 11.16 14.57 3.84
CA ARG A 16 11.76 13.96 2.64
C ARG A 16 11.50 12.45 2.55
N GLN A 17 11.64 11.73 3.65
CA GLN A 17 11.39 10.29 3.69
C GLN A 17 9.93 9.96 3.39
N SER A 18 8.98 10.76 3.90
CA SER A 18 7.56 10.61 3.58
C SER A 18 7.26 10.86 2.11
N PHE A 19 7.90 11.86 1.49
CA PHE A 19 7.76 12.11 0.06
C PHE A 19 8.34 10.97 -0.78
N ASP A 20 9.54 10.49 -0.46
CA ASP A 20 10.18 9.37 -1.13
C ASP A 20 9.32 8.10 -1.05
N THR A 21 8.81 7.79 0.14
CA THR A 21 7.93 6.64 0.34
C THR A 21 6.65 6.78 -0.47
N THR A 22 6.04 7.97 -0.47
CA THR A 22 4.83 8.22 -1.27
C THR A 22 5.07 8.04 -2.77
N LEU A 23 6.22 8.52 -3.26
CA LEU A 23 6.61 8.37 -4.66
C LEU A 23 6.83 6.90 -5.02
N ARG A 24 7.59 6.16 -4.21
CA ARG A 24 7.86 4.73 -4.42
C ARG A 24 6.57 3.91 -4.47
N VAL A 25 5.66 4.13 -3.52
CA VAL A 25 4.34 3.47 -3.50
C VAL A 25 3.51 3.84 -4.73
N SER A 26 3.51 5.12 -5.11
CA SER A 26 2.77 5.59 -6.29
C SER A 26 3.30 4.97 -7.59
N CYS A 27 4.62 4.87 -7.74
CA CYS A 27 5.25 4.23 -8.89
C CYS A 27 4.92 2.75 -8.96
N ALA A 28 5.04 2.00 -7.87
CA ALA A 28 4.70 0.58 -7.84
C ALA A 28 3.23 0.34 -8.26
N ILE A 29 2.30 1.14 -7.75
CA ILE A 29 0.88 1.07 -8.15
C ILE A 29 0.71 1.32 -9.66
N VAL A 30 1.39 2.33 -10.22
CA VAL A 30 1.34 2.64 -11.66
C VAL A 30 1.89 1.48 -12.50
N GLU A 31 3.00 0.89 -12.08
CA GLU A 31 3.63 -0.25 -12.76
C GLU A 31 2.69 -1.47 -12.79
N CYS A 32 2.05 -1.78 -11.66
CA CYS A 32 1.04 -2.84 -11.59
C CYS A 32 -0.20 -2.52 -12.44
N GLN A 33 -0.60 -1.25 -12.54
CA GLN A 33 -1.83 -0.80 -13.20
C GLN A 33 -1.62 -0.21 -14.61
N ARG A 34 -0.50 -0.49 -15.28
CA ARG A 34 -0.23 -0.02 -16.65
C ARG A 34 -1.41 -0.28 -17.61
N GLN A 35 -1.97 -1.48 -17.57
CA GLN A 35 -3.10 -1.87 -18.41
C GLN A 35 -4.35 -1.00 -18.16
N PHE A 36 -4.63 -0.63 -16.91
CA PHE A 36 -5.71 0.30 -16.57
C PHE A 36 -5.47 1.69 -17.16
N LEU A 37 -4.23 2.19 -17.11
CA LEU A 37 -3.91 3.51 -17.64
C LEU A 37 -4.09 3.55 -19.17
N GLU A 38 -3.76 2.46 -19.85
CA GLU A 38 -3.86 2.31 -21.30
C GLU A 38 -5.28 2.02 -21.78
N HIS A 39 -5.99 1.08 -21.15
CA HIS A 39 -7.28 0.54 -21.64
C HIS A 39 -8.48 0.90 -20.74
N GLY A 40 -8.24 1.43 -19.54
CA GLY A 40 -9.27 1.88 -18.61
C GLY A 40 -9.68 0.82 -17.59
N ALA A 41 -10.81 1.06 -16.92
CA ALA A 41 -11.32 0.21 -15.83
C ALA A 41 -11.51 -1.27 -16.21
N VAL A 42 -11.79 -1.55 -17.48
CA VAL A 42 -11.96 -2.93 -17.98
C VAL A 42 -10.68 -3.77 -17.92
N ALA A 43 -9.52 -3.13 -17.91
CA ALA A 43 -8.21 -3.78 -17.84
C ALA A 43 -7.52 -3.56 -16.49
N MET A 44 -8.30 -3.24 -15.46
CA MET A 44 -7.80 -3.11 -14.10
C MET A 44 -7.36 -4.47 -13.58
N ARG A 45 -6.12 -4.56 -13.09
CA ARG A 45 -5.64 -5.77 -12.43
C ARG A 45 -5.98 -5.71 -10.95
N PRO A 46 -6.48 -6.79 -10.34
CA PRO A 46 -6.52 -6.88 -8.88
C PRO A 46 -5.09 -6.71 -8.33
N LEU A 47 -4.92 -5.83 -7.35
CA LEU A 47 -3.64 -5.59 -6.69
C LEU A 47 -3.88 -5.59 -5.19
N VAL A 48 -3.30 -6.54 -4.49
CA VAL A 48 -3.47 -6.70 -3.05
C VAL A 48 -2.45 -5.83 -2.32
N LEU A 49 -2.85 -5.21 -1.22
CA LEU A 49 -1.99 -4.32 -0.45
C LEU A 49 -0.67 -4.98 -0.01
N HIS A 50 -0.72 -6.28 0.32
CA HIS A 50 0.45 -7.08 0.69
C HIS A 50 1.48 -7.18 -0.43
N GLU A 51 1.06 -7.27 -1.70
CA GLU A 51 2.00 -7.38 -2.83
C GLU A 51 2.89 -6.14 -2.93
N ILE A 52 2.31 -4.95 -2.75
CA ILE A 52 3.06 -3.68 -2.73
C ILE A 52 3.92 -3.53 -1.48
N ALA A 53 3.42 -4.01 -0.33
CA ALA A 53 4.16 -4.01 0.92
C ALA A 53 5.45 -4.85 0.80
N ASP A 54 5.34 -6.05 0.22
CA ASP A 54 6.45 -6.96 0.01
C ASP A 54 7.43 -6.43 -1.04
N GLU A 55 6.93 -5.94 -2.18
CA GLU A 55 7.76 -5.37 -3.25
C GLU A 55 8.64 -4.22 -2.75
N LEU A 56 8.11 -3.36 -1.87
CA LEU A 56 8.80 -2.18 -1.39
C LEU A 56 9.52 -2.38 -0.06
N GLU A 57 9.44 -3.59 0.52
CA GLU A 57 9.95 -3.93 1.85
C GLU A 57 9.40 -2.97 2.94
N LEU A 58 8.10 -2.66 2.87
CA LEU A 58 7.40 -1.76 3.78
C LEU A 58 6.26 -2.49 4.49
N HIS A 59 5.99 -2.10 5.73
CA HIS A 59 4.84 -2.66 6.45
C HIS A 59 3.50 -2.25 5.80
N GLU A 60 2.53 -3.16 5.77
CA GLU A 60 1.18 -2.92 5.22
C GLU A 60 0.51 -1.63 5.76
N PHE A 61 0.55 -1.41 7.07
CA PHE A 61 0.11 -0.14 7.69
C PHE A 61 0.73 1.11 7.06
N THR A 62 2.00 1.08 6.67
CA THR A 62 2.67 2.20 6.00
C THR A 62 2.06 2.44 4.63
N ILE A 63 1.87 1.38 3.83
CA ILE A 63 1.22 1.47 2.52
C ILE A 63 -0.19 2.04 2.66
N SER A 64 -1.00 1.45 3.53
CA SER A 64 -2.38 1.90 3.81
C SER A 64 -2.46 3.38 4.17
N ARG A 65 -1.55 3.85 5.04
CA ARG A 65 -1.48 5.28 5.41
C ARG A 65 -1.04 6.16 4.25
N VAL A 66 -0.05 5.75 3.49
CA VAL A 66 0.48 6.50 2.35
C VAL A 66 -0.56 6.62 1.24
N THR A 67 -1.33 5.57 0.95
CA THR A 67 -2.33 5.59 -0.12
C THR A 67 -3.63 6.30 0.25
N THR A 68 -3.91 6.45 1.54
CA THR A 68 -5.13 7.11 2.03
C THR A 68 -5.05 8.63 1.83
N ARG A 69 -6.11 9.21 1.25
CA ARG A 69 -6.24 10.64 0.93
C ARG A 69 -5.06 11.18 0.09
N LYS A 70 -4.49 10.33 -0.77
CA LYS A 70 -3.51 10.73 -1.79
C LYS A 70 -4.09 10.44 -3.15
N PHE A 71 -4.07 11.44 -4.02
CA PHE A 71 -4.69 11.39 -5.32
C PHE A 71 -3.63 11.48 -6.41
N MET A 72 -3.81 10.68 -7.45
CA MET A 72 -2.98 10.68 -8.64
C MET A 72 -3.82 11.13 -9.82
N ARG A 73 -3.31 12.13 -10.55
CA ARG A 73 -3.86 12.51 -11.84
C ARG A 73 -3.32 11.56 -12.90
N THR A 74 -4.22 10.85 -13.56
CA THR A 74 -3.93 9.96 -14.68
C THR A 74 -4.58 10.50 -15.96
N PRO A 75 -4.21 9.98 -17.15
CA PRO A 75 -4.91 10.32 -18.40
C PRO A 75 -6.40 9.98 -18.37
N ARG A 76 -6.83 9.09 -17.46
CA ARG A 76 -8.22 8.64 -17.30
C ARG A 76 -9.00 9.43 -16.24
N GLY A 77 -8.36 10.36 -15.53
CA GLY A 77 -8.98 11.15 -14.45
C GLY A 77 -8.12 11.22 -13.19
N THR A 78 -8.67 11.76 -12.11
CA THR A 78 -7.99 11.83 -10.81
C THR A 78 -8.56 10.78 -9.88
N PHE A 79 -7.72 9.87 -9.41
CA PHE A 79 -8.13 8.75 -8.54
C PHE A 79 -7.31 8.75 -7.26
N GLU A 80 -7.93 8.36 -6.15
CA GLU A 80 -7.18 8.06 -4.92
C GLU A 80 -6.28 6.84 -5.14
N LEU A 81 -5.06 6.83 -4.60
CA LEU A 81 -4.16 5.68 -4.73
C LEU A 81 -4.79 4.39 -4.20
N LYS A 82 -5.59 4.51 -3.13
CA LYS A 82 -6.32 3.39 -2.53
C LYS A 82 -7.32 2.74 -3.50
N TYR A 83 -7.82 3.45 -4.51
CA TYR A 83 -8.75 2.89 -5.51
C TYR A 83 -8.18 1.66 -6.21
N TYR A 84 -6.86 1.63 -6.41
CA TYR A 84 -6.16 0.55 -7.09
C TYR A 84 -5.88 -0.67 -6.20
N LEU A 85 -6.19 -0.61 -4.90
CA LEU A 85 -5.80 -1.63 -3.94
C LEU A 85 -7.01 -2.39 -3.39
N VAL A 86 -6.86 -3.70 -3.32
CA VAL A 86 -7.79 -4.61 -2.62
C VAL A 86 -7.20 -4.94 -1.25
N VAL A 87 -8.02 -4.79 -0.21
CA VAL A 87 -7.69 -5.25 1.14
C VAL A 87 -8.23 -6.66 1.29
N THR A 88 -7.38 -7.66 1.10
CA THR A 88 -7.72 -9.05 1.43
C THR A 88 -7.33 -9.29 2.87
N LEU A 89 -8.31 -9.64 3.72
CA LEU A 89 -8.01 -10.15 5.05
C LEU A 89 -7.31 -11.51 4.88
N ARG A 90 -6.12 -11.68 5.47
CA ARG A 90 -5.48 -13.01 5.52
C ARG A 90 -6.47 -13.98 6.16
N PRO A 91 -6.80 -15.11 5.52
CA PRO A 91 -7.55 -16.17 6.17
C PRO A 91 -6.78 -16.57 7.43
N ILE A 92 -7.43 -16.50 8.60
CA ILE A 92 -6.87 -17.07 9.82
C ILE A 92 -6.78 -18.58 9.56
N PRO A 93 -5.59 -19.20 9.66
CA PRO A 93 -5.48 -20.65 9.56
C PRO A 93 -6.39 -21.25 10.62
N VAL A 94 -7.47 -21.91 10.18
CA VAL A 94 -8.30 -22.69 11.09
C VAL A 94 -7.51 -23.97 11.31
N GLU A 95 -6.58 -23.96 12.26
CA GLU A 95 -6.00 -25.21 12.75
C GLU A 95 -7.16 -26.09 13.18
N HIS A 96 -7.20 -27.29 12.59
CA HIS A 96 -8.25 -28.27 12.79
C HIS A 96 -8.36 -28.58 14.29
N ALA A 97 -9.26 -27.88 14.99
CA ALA A 97 -9.70 -28.27 16.31
C ALA A 97 -10.19 -29.72 16.20
N GLN A 98 -9.50 -30.62 16.90
CA GLN A 98 -9.71 -32.06 16.92
C GLN A 98 -11.18 -32.45 16.75
N LEU A 99 -11.53 -32.88 15.54
CA LEU A 99 -12.70 -33.71 15.31
C LEU A 99 -12.26 -35.16 15.45
N GLN A 100 -13.02 -35.93 16.24
CA GLN A 100 -12.95 -37.38 16.47
C GLN A 100 -12.01 -37.88 17.59
N GLN A 101 -12.39 -37.59 18.84
CA GLN A 101 -12.41 -38.62 19.87
C GLN A 101 -13.84 -38.76 20.41
N LEU A 102 -14.64 -39.55 19.70
CA LEU A 102 -15.85 -40.21 20.19
C LEU A 102 -16.25 -41.21 19.10
N GLU A 103 -15.58 -42.36 19.12
CA GLU A 103 -16.11 -43.59 18.54
C GLU A 103 -16.70 -44.41 19.71
N PRO A 104 -17.77 -45.19 19.46
CA PRO A 104 -18.73 -45.68 20.46
C PRO A 104 -18.19 -46.74 21.44
#